data_AF-A0A7L9WGW4-F1
#
_entry.id   AF-A0A7L9WGW4-F1
#
_cell.length_a   1.000
_cell.length_b   1.000
_cell.length_c   1.000
_cell.angle_alpha   90.00
_cell.angle_beta   90.00
_cell.angle_gamma   90.00
#
_symmetry.space_group_name_H-M   'P 1'
#
loop_
_entity.id
_entity.type
_entity.pdbx_description
1 polymer ?
#
loop_
_entity_poly.entity_id
_entity_poly.type
_entity_poly.pdbx_seq_one_letter_code
_entity_poly.pdbx_strand_id
1 'polypeptide(L)'
;MTTNDIAEPANLRLLRRLVTALMVVMILGLLSLVGLIVIRFATAPQIQLPEAITLPDGVVADAFTQGRGWYAVVTRNQHILIFDAGSGQLRQDIPVTLPE
;
A
#
# COMPACT_ATOMS: atom_id res chain seq x y z
N MET A 1 -42.33 33.62 36.37
CA MET A 1 -41.48 33.15 35.25
C MET A 1 -40.04 33.61 35.55
N THR A 2 -39.37 33.00 36.52
CA THR A 2 -37.97 33.32 36.84
C THR A 2 -37.08 32.44 35.98
N THR A 3 -36.54 33.03 34.92
CA THR A 3 -35.60 32.41 33.99
C THR A 3 -34.43 31.81 34.78
N ASN A 4 -34.27 30.49 34.67
CA ASN A 4 -33.10 29.75 35.16
C ASN A 4 -31.88 30.12 34.31
N ASP A 5 -31.32 31.31 34.52
CA ASP A 5 -29.96 31.63 34.06
C ASP A 5 -28.96 31.06 35.08
N ILE A 6 -28.86 29.73 35.11
CA ILE A 6 -27.80 29.04 35.86
C ILE A 6 -26.51 29.27 35.05
N ALA A 7 -25.73 30.28 35.46
CA ALA A 7 -24.39 30.51 34.93
C ALA A 7 -23.58 29.20 35.00
N GLU A 8 -23.21 28.65 33.85
CA GLU A 8 -22.50 27.37 33.78
C GLU A 8 -21.19 27.47 34.58
N PRO A 9 -20.99 26.64 35.62
CA PRO A 9 -19.83 26.75 36.49
C PRO A 9 -18.56 26.50 35.68
N ALA A 10 -17.50 27.29 35.95
CA ALA A 10 -16.32 27.39 35.10
C ALA A 10 -15.61 26.05 34.85
N ASN A 11 -15.72 25.10 35.79
CA ASN A 11 -15.20 23.74 35.68
C ASN A 11 -15.89 22.92 34.58
N LEU A 12 -17.21 23.00 34.43
CA LEU A 12 -17.95 22.28 33.38
C LEU A 12 -17.63 22.84 31.99
N ARG A 13 -17.46 24.17 31.91
CA ARG A 13 -17.09 24.85 30.67
C ARG A 13 -15.67 24.51 30.22
N LEU A 14 -14.73 24.34 31.16
CA LEU A 14 -13.39 23.83 30.90
C LEU A 14 -13.43 22.36 30.43
N LEU A 15 -14.16 21.51 31.15
CA LEU A 15 -14.29 20.09 30.80
C LEU A 15 -14.88 19.91 29.41
N ARG A 16 -15.95 20.67 29.07
CA ARG A 16 -16.56 20.66 27.74
C ARG A 16 -15.56 21.03 26.65
N ARG A 17 -14.77 22.10 26.85
CA ARG A 17 -13.73 22.51 25.88
C ARG A 17 -12.66 21.45 25.69
N LEU A 18 -12.21 20.82 26.79
CA LEU A 18 -11.21 19.76 26.72
C LEU A 18 -11.74 18.52 25.99
N VAL A 19 -12.98 18.10 26.26
CA VAL A 19 -13.58 16.95 25.59
C VAL A 19 -13.82 17.25 24.10
N THR A 20 -14.31 18.45 23.75
CA THR A 20 -14.46 18.85 22.36
C THR A 20 -13.10 18.92 21.64
N ALA A 21 -12.06 19.45 22.28
CA ALA A 21 -10.72 19.47 21.72
C ALA A 21 -10.19 18.04 21.50
N LEU A 22 -10.37 17.15 22.48
CA LEU A 22 -9.96 15.75 22.37
C LEU A 22 -10.71 15.05 21.23
N MET A 23 -12.02 15.26 21.11
CA MET A 23 -12.83 14.74 20.02
C MET A 23 -12.30 15.19 18.65
N VAL A 24 -11.99 16.47 18.50
CA VAL A 24 -11.43 17.02 17.26
C VAL A 24 -10.07 16.38 16.95
N VAL A 25 -9.18 16.28 17.94
CA VAL A 25 -7.85 15.66 17.76
C VAL A 25 -7.97 14.18 17.38
N MET A 26 -8.88 13.42 18.00
CA MET A 26 -9.12 12.02 17.65
C MET A 26 -9.56 11.86 16.20
N ILE A 27 -10.47 12.71 15.73
CA ILE A 27 -10.95 12.72 14.34
C ILE A 27 -9.79 13.04 13.39
N LEU A 28 -9.03 14.10 13.67
CA LEU A 28 -7.88 14.49 12.85
C LEU A 28 -6.82 13.39 12.78
N GLY A 29 -6.56 12.69 13.89
CA GLY A 29 -5.63 11.56 13.94
C GLY A 29 -6.06 10.42 13.02
N LEU A 30 -7.35 10.02 13.08
CA LEU A 30 -7.88 8.97 12.21
C LEU A 30 -7.86 9.39 10.73
N LEU A 31 -8.26 10.63 10.42
CA LEU A 31 -8.22 11.16 9.05
C LEU A 31 -6.79 11.19 8.50
N SER A 32 -5.82 11.58 9.33
CA SER A 32 -4.40 11.58 8.95
C SER A 32 -3.90 10.17 8.66
N LEU A 33 -4.26 9.18 9.51
CA LEU A 33 -3.90 7.79 9.31
C LEU A 33 -4.48 7.24 8.00
N VAL A 34 -5.78 7.44 7.77
CA VAL A 34 -6.46 7.00 6.54
C VAL A 34 -5.85 7.69 5.32
N GLY A 35 -5.64 9.01 5.38
CA GLY A 35 -5.04 9.79 4.29
C GLY A 35 -3.63 9.30 3.96
N LEU A 36 -2.80 9.07 4.97
CA LEU A 36 -1.44 8.56 4.78
C LEU A 36 -1.44 7.16 4.14
N ILE A 37 -2.34 6.28 4.57
CA ILE A 37 -2.53 4.96 3.95
C ILE A 37 -2.90 5.13 2.48
N VAL A 38 -3.94 5.91 2.17
CA VAL A 38 -4.38 6.10 0.77
C VAL A 38 -3.25 6.65 -0.11
N ILE A 39 -2.53 7.68 0.33
CA ILE A 39 -1.41 8.24 -0.44
C ILE A 39 -0.31 7.19 -0.63
N ARG A 40 0.05 6.47 0.44
CA ARG A 40 1.12 5.47 0.43
C ARG A 40 0.80 4.26 -0.46
N PHE A 41 -0.47 3.86 -0.54
CA PHE A 41 -0.91 2.75 -1.39
C PHE A 41 -1.24 3.20 -2.82
N ALA A 42 -1.77 4.40 -3.03
CA ALA A 42 -1.99 4.96 -4.37
C ALA A 42 -0.68 5.29 -5.08
N THR A 43 0.37 5.65 -4.33
CA THR A 43 1.74 5.80 -4.84
C THR A 43 2.49 4.45 -4.84
N ALA A 44 1.78 3.31 -4.85
CA ALA A 44 2.43 2.09 -5.30
C ALA A 44 2.95 2.37 -6.72
N PRO A 45 4.24 2.12 -7.01
CA PRO A 45 4.78 2.39 -8.34
C PRO A 45 3.88 1.69 -9.34
N GLN A 46 3.28 2.49 -10.23
CA GLN A 46 2.47 2.01 -11.34
C GLN A 46 3.44 1.31 -12.28
N ILE A 47 3.71 0.05 -11.96
CA ILE A 47 4.53 -0.82 -12.80
C ILE A 47 3.69 -1.01 -14.05
N GLN A 48 4.07 -0.25 -15.08
CA GLN A 48 3.57 -0.40 -16.43
C GLN A 48 4.02 -1.80 -16.88
N LEU A 49 3.19 -2.80 -16.61
CA LEU A 49 3.36 -4.08 -17.27
C LEU A 49 3.06 -3.84 -18.76
N PRO A 50 3.97 -4.20 -19.67
CA PRO A 50 3.63 -4.23 -21.08
C PRO A 50 2.44 -5.19 -21.28
N GLU A 51 1.48 -4.84 -22.16
CA GLU A 51 0.32 -5.67 -22.50
C GLU A 51 0.71 -7.09 -22.96
N ALA A 52 1.96 -7.27 -23.37
CA ALA A 52 2.54 -8.56 -23.71
C ALA A 52 3.97 -8.66 -23.17
N ILE A 53 4.24 -9.66 -22.32
CA ILE A 53 5.59 -10.12 -22.04
C ILE A 53 5.92 -11.13 -23.14
N THR A 54 6.64 -10.68 -24.17
CA THR A 54 7.23 -11.60 -25.15
C THR A 54 8.46 -12.23 -24.51
N LEU A 55 8.33 -13.45 -24.01
CA LEU A 55 9.49 -14.22 -23.55
C LEU A 55 10.39 -14.53 -24.77
N PRO A 56 11.72 -14.43 -24.63
CA PRO A 56 12.66 -14.93 -25.63
C PRO A 56 12.37 -16.40 -25.94
N ASP A 57 12.56 -16.80 -27.19
CA ASP A 57 12.54 -18.21 -27.64
C ASP A 57 11.23 -18.99 -27.45
N GLY A 58 10.08 -18.30 -27.38
CA GLY A 58 8.77 -18.97 -27.29
C GLY A 58 8.55 -19.70 -25.96
N VAL A 59 9.30 -19.31 -24.92
CA VAL A 59 9.18 -19.86 -23.59
C VAL A 59 7.81 -19.50 -23.00
N VAL A 60 7.09 -20.50 -22.53
CA VAL A 60 5.77 -20.30 -21.91
C VAL A 60 5.95 -20.12 -20.39
N ALA A 61 5.37 -19.06 -19.86
CA ALA A 61 5.32 -18.81 -18.43
C ALA A 61 4.32 -19.77 -17.75
N ASP A 62 4.75 -20.40 -16.67
CA ASP A 62 3.89 -21.21 -15.78
C ASP A 62 3.38 -20.38 -14.60
N ALA A 63 4.17 -19.42 -14.11
CA ALA A 63 3.78 -18.54 -13.02
C ALA A 63 4.41 -17.15 -13.14
N PHE A 64 3.71 -16.14 -12.64
CA PHE A 64 4.16 -14.76 -12.58
C PHE A 64 4.03 -14.24 -11.14
N THR A 65 5.09 -13.62 -10.62
CA THR A 65 5.08 -12.95 -9.30
C THR A 65 5.66 -11.55 -9.42
N GLN A 66 5.04 -10.59 -8.75
CA GLN A 66 5.50 -9.19 -8.75
C GLN A 66 5.96 -8.74 -7.37
N GLY A 67 7.13 -8.12 -7.32
CA GLY A 67 7.68 -7.51 -6.11
C GLY A 67 7.82 -5.99 -6.25
N ARG A 68 8.39 -5.34 -5.22
CA ARG A 68 8.69 -3.91 -5.27
C ARG A 68 9.90 -3.66 -6.17
N GLY A 69 9.65 -3.16 -7.38
CA GLY A 69 10.71 -2.80 -8.34
C GLY A 69 11.23 -3.95 -9.20
N TRP A 70 10.62 -5.14 -9.13
CA TRP A 70 10.98 -6.30 -9.94
C TRP A 70 9.77 -7.19 -10.20
N TYR A 71 9.86 -8.03 -11.23
CA TYR A 71 8.91 -9.12 -11.46
C TYR A 71 9.65 -10.40 -11.82
N ALA A 72 9.12 -11.54 -11.42
CA ALA A 72 9.67 -12.85 -11.74
C ALA A 72 8.70 -13.65 -12.59
N VAL A 73 9.26 -14.33 -13.59
CA VAL A 73 8.54 -15.26 -14.45
C VAL A 73 9.14 -16.64 -14.26
N VAL A 74 8.31 -17.59 -13.85
CA VAL A 74 8.68 -19.01 -13.81
C VAL A 74 8.36 -19.60 -15.18
N THR A 75 9.36 -20.19 -15.80
CA THR A 75 9.27 -20.81 -17.11
C THR A 75 9.07 -22.31 -16.98
N ARG A 76 8.44 -22.94 -17.99
CA ARG A 76 8.30 -24.41 -18.07
C ARG A 76 9.63 -25.16 -18.03
N ASN A 77 10.71 -24.50 -18.43
CA ASN A 77 12.03 -25.09 -18.45
C ASN A 77 12.66 -25.13 -17.05
N GLN A 78 11.89 -24.84 -16.00
CA GLN A 78 12.34 -24.80 -14.61
C GLN A 78 13.38 -23.69 -14.39
N HIS A 79 13.21 -22.55 -15.06
CA HIS A 79 13.98 -21.33 -14.78
C HIS A 79 13.08 -20.26 -14.16
N ILE A 80 13.61 -19.57 -13.15
CA ILE A 80 13.03 -18.35 -12.60
C ILE A 80 13.81 -17.17 -13.18
N LEU A 81 13.15 -16.42 -14.05
CA LEU A 81 13.70 -15.22 -14.66
C LEU A 81 13.24 -14.00 -13.86
N ILE A 82 14.17 -13.27 -13.26
CA ILE A 82 13.88 -12.05 -12.49
C ILE A 82 14.22 -10.84 -13.34
N PHE A 83 13.24 -9.98 -13.57
CA PHE A 83 13.36 -8.76 -14.34
C PHE A 83 13.22 -7.53 -13.48
N ASP A 84 13.92 -6.47 -13.87
CA ASP A 84 13.71 -5.14 -13.32
C ASP A 84 12.37 -4.56 -13.80
N ALA A 85 11.55 -4.06 -12.87
CA ALA A 85 10.21 -3.57 -13.22
C ALA A 85 10.21 -2.20 -13.91
N GLY A 86 11.30 -1.42 -13.80
CA GLY A 86 11.40 -0.10 -14.43
C GLY A 86 11.97 -0.16 -15.84
N SER A 87 12.96 -1.04 -16.05
CA SER A 87 13.68 -1.16 -17.32
C SER A 87 13.32 -2.40 -18.14
N GLY A 88 12.67 -3.40 -17.55
CA GLY A 88 12.36 -4.68 -18.19
C GLY A 88 13.58 -5.57 -18.45
N GLN A 89 14.77 -5.20 -17.96
CA GLN A 89 15.99 -5.99 -18.16
C GLN A 89 16.03 -7.22 -17.26
N LEU A 90 16.53 -8.34 -17.80
CA LEU A 90 16.80 -9.54 -17.03
C LEU A 90 17.92 -9.26 -16.04
N ARG A 91 17.63 -9.39 -14.75
CA ARG A 91 18.59 -9.21 -13.66
C ARG A 91 19.21 -10.53 -13.23
N GLN A 92 18.40 -11.59 -13.18
CA GLN A 92 18.84 -12.91 -12.74
C GLN A 92 18.10 -13.99 -13.51
N ASP A 93 18.83 -15.05 -13.83
CA ASP A 93 18.30 -16.33 -14.29
C ASP A 93 18.71 -17.38 -13.27
N ILE A 94 17.72 -18.00 -12.64
CA ILE A 94 17.92 -19.00 -11.58
C ILE A 94 17.32 -20.33 -12.06
N PRO A 95 18.14 -21.36 -12.30
CA PRO A 95 17.64 -22.71 -12.56
C PRO A 95 17.05 -23.30 -11.27
N VAL A 96 15.90 -23.96 -11.41
CA VAL A 96 15.19 -24.67 -10.34
C VAL A 96 15.47 -26.15 -10.49
N THR A 97 16.14 -26.75 -9.51
CA THR A 97 16.27 -28.20 -9.40
C THR A 97 15.24 -28.70 -8.40
N LEU A 98 14.30 -29.53 -8.87
CA LEU A 98 13.37 -30.23 -7.98
C LEU A 98 14.08 -31.48 -7.44
N PRO A 99 14.08 -31.73 -6.12
CA PRO A 99 14.53 -33.02 -5.60
C PRO A 99 13.56 -34.12 -6.08
N GLU A 100 14.12 -35.26 -6.50
CA GLU A 100 13.35 -36.46 -6.88
C GLU A 100 12.62 -37.11 -5.70
#